data_AF-A0A7G1IUC8-F1
#
_entry.id   AF-A0A7G1IUC8-F1
#
_cell.length_a   1.000
_cell.length_b   1.000
_cell.length_c   1.000
_cell.angle_alpha   90.00
_cell.angle_beta   90.00
_cell.angle_gamma   90.00
#
_symmetry.space_group_name_H-M   'P 1'
#
loop_
_entity.id
_entity.type
_entity.pdbx_description
1 polymer ?
#
loop_
_entity_poly.entity_id
_entity_poly.type
_entity_poly.pdbx_seq_one_letter_code
_entity_poly.pdbx_strand_id
1 'polypeptide(L)'
;MYSVYGVVNLNQQLSTLQVGRDEWSKHSNYFATNELYTGESNKDREAEVAFYSELSQKTNLLYIDTNLDRIAFQKSSSANSYYPTPDMVSNEIRVNRRFVEKSGIQLSMEAQAFFEQMGDFDRLVLIPKNQESNFSELHKAWLRYEQKGFAPDDAPVKKKDPNEKIEIATYQGGENLFVYPIFTSANYLVNQNAFVHEPIITVFGSAYENRTIRQFSLAHYIFDKPEVVKELISKYKLTASIGSFSNGMYSFENRIQKVETDRFILFFAMIISFVSSILLMVLLNTLYLYQGRKTYFIERLAGKSLFEIHHVYFSILSSSYIFCTLLSVILGFNLFVISIPLLSLLLFTGIFLLQLRQDKKANILYLKGG
;
A
#
# COMPACT_ATOMS: atom_id res chain seq x y z
N MET A 1 0.73 -19.54 11.30
CA MET A 1 -0.07 -18.30 11.44
C MET A 1 0.53 -17.13 10.66
N TYR A 2 1.81 -16.80 10.85
CA TYR A 2 2.48 -15.72 10.10
C TYR A 2 2.47 -15.93 8.57
N SER A 3 2.71 -17.16 8.09
CA SER A 3 2.64 -17.51 6.67
C SER A 3 1.22 -17.41 6.09
N VAL A 4 0.19 -17.82 6.84
CA VAL A 4 -1.24 -17.70 6.45
C VAL A 4 -1.60 -16.22 6.27
N TYR A 5 -1.28 -15.41 7.28
CA TYR A 5 -1.53 -13.98 7.27
C TYR A 5 -0.79 -13.29 6.11
N GLY A 6 0.48 -13.65 5.89
CA GLY A 6 1.28 -13.17 4.78
C GLY A 6 0.67 -13.47 3.42
N VAL A 7 0.21 -14.71 3.18
CA VAL A 7 -0.45 -15.09 1.92
C VAL A 7 -1.75 -14.31 1.70
N VAL A 8 -2.57 -14.12 2.74
CA VAL A 8 -3.82 -13.33 2.64
C VAL A 8 -3.51 -11.88 2.27
N ASN A 9 -2.53 -11.26 2.94
CA ASN A 9 -2.10 -9.90 2.65
C ASN A 9 -1.55 -9.76 1.22
N LEU A 10 -0.71 -10.70 0.77
CA LEU A 10 -0.17 -10.69 -0.60
C LEU A 10 -1.26 -10.88 -1.67
N ASN A 11 -2.32 -11.66 -1.39
CA ASN A 11 -3.44 -11.78 -2.32
C ASN A 11 -4.22 -10.45 -2.45
N GLN A 12 -4.44 -9.74 -1.34
CA GLN A 12 -5.07 -8.42 -1.39
C GLN A 12 -4.20 -7.43 -2.17
N GLN A 13 -2.90 -7.41 -1.89
CA GLN A 13 -1.90 -6.61 -2.62
C GLN A 13 -1.90 -6.91 -4.12
N LEU A 14 -1.92 -8.19 -4.50
CA LEU A 14 -1.97 -8.60 -5.90
C LEU A 14 -3.24 -8.11 -6.58
N SER A 15 -4.39 -8.23 -5.92
CA SER A 15 -5.67 -7.72 -6.45
C SER A 15 -5.62 -6.22 -6.67
N THR A 16 -5.09 -5.45 -5.72
CA THR A 16 -4.93 -4.00 -5.85
C THR A 16 -4.01 -3.64 -7.02
N LEU A 17 -2.86 -4.31 -7.14
CA LEU A 17 -1.90 -4.07 -8.21
C LEU A 17 -2.48 -4.44 -9.58
N GLN A 18 -3.28 -5.50 -9.68
CA GLN A 18 -3.95 -5.88 -10.92
C GLN A 18 -4.90 -4.80 -11.43
N VAL A 19 -5.70 -4.20 -10.54
CA VAL A 19 -6.57 -3.07 -10.89
C VAL A 19 -5.75 -1.88 -11.40
N GLY A 20 -4.65 -1.54 -10.72
CA GLY A 20 -3.76 -0.47 -11.17
C GLY A 20 -3.06 -0.76 -12.50
N ARG A 21 -2.66 -2.01 -12.75
CA ARG A 21 -2.10 -2.47 -14.04
C ARG A 21 -3.14 -2.32 -15.16
N ASP A 22 -4.38 -2.72 -14.91
CA ASP A 22 -5.45 -2.64 -15.90
C ASP A 22 -5.72 -1.19 -16.32
N GLU A 23 -5.62 -0.24 -15.38
CA GLU A 23 -5.68 1.18 -15.70
C GLU A 23 -4.45 1.66 -16.46
N TRP A 24 -3.25 1.26 -16.03
CA TRP A 24 -1.99 1.57 -16.73
C TRP A 24 -1.97 1.08 -18.18
N SER A 25 -2.69 -0.01 -18.50
CA SER A 25 -2.81 -0.51 -19.88
C SER A 25 -3.42 0.52 -20.83
N LYS A 26 -4.28 1.42 -20.33
CA LYS A 26 -4.90 2.53 -21.07
C LYS A 26 -3.95 3.73 -21.25
N HIS A 27 -2.86 3.78 -20.47
CA HIS A 27 -1.89 4.87 -20.40
C HIS A 27 -0.45 4.38 -20.61
N SER A 28 -0.27 3.30 -21.37
CA SER A 28 1.00 2.56 -21.51
C SER A 28 2.16 3.38 -22.10
N ASN A 29 1.86 4.53 -22.69
CA ASN A 29 2.84 5.46 -23.26
C ASN A 29 3.45 6.43 -22.23
N TYR A 30 3.01 6.44 -20.97
CA TYR A 30 3.55 7.34 -19.95
C TYR A 30 4.78 6.77 -19.21
N PHE A 31 5.74 7.65 -18.95
CA PHE A 31 7.01 7.38 -18.29
C PHE A 31 7.30 8.42 -17.21
N ALA A 32 7.98 8.02 -16.14
CA ALA A 32 8.58 8.95 -15.16
C ALA A 32 10.09 9.03 -15.34
N THR A 33 10.66 10.19 -14.96
CA THR A 33 12.10 10.32 -14.76
C THR A 33 12.52 9.79 -13.39
N ASN A 34 13.63 9.06 -13.34
CA ASN A 34 14.36 8.84 -12.10
C ASN A 34 15.40 9.95 -11.92
N GLU A 35 15.21 10.80 -10.89
CA GLU A 35 16.20 11.80 -10.54
C GLU A 35 17.43 11.12 -9.92
N LEU A 36 18.62 11.50 -10.39
CA LEU A 36 19.87 11.11 -9.76
C LEU A 36 20.29 12.22 -8.80
N TYR A 37 20.41 11.88 -7.52
CA TYR A 37 21.01 12.78 -6.55
C TYR A 37 22.53 12.75 -6.71
N THR A 38 23.08 13.67 -7.48
CA THR A 38 24.54 13.73 -7.75
C THR A 38 25.34 14.42 -6.65
N GLY A 39 24.67 15.05 -5.67
CA GLY A 39 25.35 15.84 -4.63
C GLY A 39 26.00 17.14 -5.13
N GLU A 40 25.97 17.43 -6.44
CA GLU A 40 26.48 18.66 -7.01
C GLU A 40 25.45 19.80 -6.87
N SER A 41 25.85 20.86 -6.16
CA SER A 41 24.98 22.01 -5.86
C SER A 41 24.85 23.02 -7.01
N ASN A 42 25.72 22.93 -8.02
CA ASN A 42 25.75 23.86 -9.17
C ASN A 42 25.00 23.28 -10.37
N LYS A 43 23.71 22.97 -10.20
CA LYS A 43 22.82 22.71 -11.34
C LYS A 43 22.59 24.02 -12.10
N ASP A 44 22.82 24.02 -13.41
CA ASP A 44 22.49 25.15 -14.29
C ASP A 44 20.97 25.37 -14.28
N ARG A 45 20.56 26.39 -13.53
CA ARG A 45 19.16 26.68 -13.23
C ARG A 45 18.41 27.14 -14.47
N GLU A 46 19.05 27.92 -15.32
CA GLU A 46 18.43 28.43 -16.55
C GLU A 46 18.20 27.27 -17.53
N ALA A 47 19.17 26.37 -17.65
CA ALA A 47 19.02 25.14 -18.43
C ALA A 47 17.87 24.25 -17.91
N GLU A 48 17.71 24.13 -16.59
CA GLU A 48 16.62 23.36 -15.99
C GLU A 48 15.24 23.98 -16.29
N VAL A 49 15.07 25.29 -16.08
CA VAL A 49 13.80 25.98 -16.41
C VAL A 49 13.48 25.85 -17.90
N ALA A 50 14.49 26.06 -18.75
CA ALA A 50 14.32 25.95 -20.19
C ALA A 50 13.95 24.53 -20.62
N PHE A 51 14.56 23.50 -20.01
CA PHE A 51 14.22 22.11 -20.22
C PHE A 51 12.75 21.83 -19.88
N TYR A 52 12.26 22.21 -18.69
CA TYR A 52 10.86 21.94 -18.29
C TYR A 52 9.86 22.75 -19.11
N SER A 53 10.20 23.97 -19.50
CA SER A 53 9.38 24.79 -20.38
C SER A 53 9.23 24.14 -21.77
N GLU A 54 10.32 23.65 -22.37
CA GLU A 54 10.24 22.97 -23.67
C GLU A 54 9.61 21.58 -23.55
N LEU A 55 9.83 20.88 -22.43
CA LEU A 55 9.22 19.59 -22.13
C LEU A 55 7.70 19.69 -22.05
N SER A 56 7.18 20.68 -21.31
CA SER A 56 5.73 20.90 -21.18
C SER A 56 5.10 21.24 -22.53
N GLN A 57 5.79 21.99 -23.40
CA GLN A 57 5.30 22.31 -24.73
C GLN A 57 5.29 21.11 -25.69
N LYS A 58 6.31 20.25 -25.64
CA LYS A 58 6.48 19.16 -26.62
C LYS A 58 5.85 17.82 -26.20
N THR A 59 5.53 17.66 -24.92
CA THR A 59 5.00 16.41 -24.35
C THR A 59 3.71 16.65 -23.58
N ASN A 60 2.99 15.58 -23.26
CA ASN A 60 1.90 15.62 -22.28
C ASN A 60 2.47 15.46 -20.88
N LEU A 61 3.08 16.53 -20.36
CA LEU A 61 3.66 16.55 -19.03
C LEU A 61 2.55 16.62 -17.97
N LEU A 62 2.47 15.63 -17.09
CA LEU A 62 1.61 15.66 -15.91
C LEU A 62 2.49 15.77 -14.68
N TYR A 63 2.06 16.60 -13.74
CA TYR A 63 2.61 16.67 -12.39
C TYR A 63 1.59 16.04 -11.45
N ILE A 64 2.00 15.03 -10.68
CA ILE A 64 1.16 14.38 -9.67
C ILE A 64 1.99 14.13 -8.41
N ASP A 65 1.62 14.76 -7.32
CA ASP A 65 2.15 14.53 -5.98
C ASP A 65 1.03 14.11 -5.05
N THR A 66 1.23 13.00 -4.35
CA THR A 66 0.20 12.34 -3.55
C THR A 66 0.73 12.05 -2.16
N ASN A 67 -0.17 12.13 -1.18
CA ASN A 67 0.16 11.73 0.19
C ASN A 67 -0.07 10.22 0.45
N LEU A 68 -0.35 9.40 -0.57
CA LEU A 68 -0.74 7.98 -0.39
C LEU A 68 0.24 7.16 0.45
N ASP A 69 1.55 7.35 0.25
CA ASP A 69 2.55 6.68 1.06
C ASP A 69 2.59 7.21 2.49
N ARG A 70 2.56 8.53 2.65
CA ARG A 70 2.56 9.19 3.96
C ARG A 70 1.37 8.73 4.81
N ILE A 71 0.19 8.66 4.17
CA ILE A 71 -1.04 8.12 4.77
C ILE A 71 -0.84 6.64 5.16
N ALA A 72 -0.27 5.81 4.27
CA ALA A 72 -0.06 4.40 4.54
C ALA A 72 0.91 4.12 5.70
N PHE A 73 1.89 5.01 5.92
CA PHE A 73 2.85 4.90 7.01
C PHE A 73 2.34 5.43 8.36
N GLN A 74 1.34 6.32 8.36
CA GLN A 74 0.90 6.99 9.56
C GLN A 74 -0.25 6.25 10.26
N LYS A 75 -0.19 6.17 11.59
CA LYS A 75 -1.23 5.54 12.43
C LYS A 75 -2.12 6.55 13.16
N SER A 76 -2.02 7.84 12.86
CA SER A 76 -2.78 8.89 13.54
C SER A 76 -4.23 8.93 13.05
N SER A 77 -5.13 9.39 13.90
CA SER A 77 -6.54 9.63 13.54
C SER A 77 -6.72 10.75 12.50
N SER A 78 -5.69 11.57 12.28
CA SER A 78 -5.66 12.63 11.27
C SER A 78 -5.24 12.14 9.87
N ALA A 79 -4.76 10.90 9.74
CA ALA A 79 -4.42 10.33 8.45
C ALA A 79 -5.66 10.21 7.56
N ASN A 80 -5.50 10.53 6.28
CA ASN A 80 -6.56 10.53 5.28
C ASN A 80 -7.71 11.54 5.57
N SER A 81 -7.42 12.62 6.29
CA SER A 81 -8.38 13.71 6.57
C SER A 81 -8.49 14.71 5.40
N TYR A 82 -9.65 15.35 5.25
CA TYR A 82 -9.86 16.46 4.29
C TYR A 82 -9.26 17.79 4.73
N TYR A 83 -8.82 17.90 5.99
CA TYR A 83 -8.20 19.11 6.52
C TYR A 83 -6.67 19.06 6.32
N PRO A 84 -6.01 20.19 6.01
CA PRO A 84 -4.55 20.25 5.91
C PRO A 84 -3.89 19.74 7.20
N THR A 85 -2.82 18.96 7.06
CA THR A 85 -2.04 18.44 8.20
C THR A 85 -0.55 18.81 8.09
N PRO A 86 0.14 19.10 9.21
CA PRO A 86 1.58 19.42 9.20
C PRO A 86 2.44 18.32 8.62
N ASP A 87 2.06 17.06 8.85
CA ASP A 87 2.81 15.88 8.41
C ASP A 87 2.50 15.47 6.96
N MET A 88 1.64 16.23 6.26
CA MET A 88 1.19 15.95 4.89
C MET A 88 0.55 14.56 4.77
N VAL A 89 -0.37 14.25 5.68
CA VAL A 89 -1.15 13.00 5.73
C VAL A 89 -2.64 13.23 5.46
N SER A 90 -3.00 14.39 4.89
CA SER A 90 -4.34 14.69 4.41
C SER A 90 -4.62 13.99 3.08
N ASN A 91 -5.89 13.69 2.81
CA ASN A 91 -6.39 13.19 1.53
C ASN A 91 -6.33 14.31 0.48
N GLU A 92 -5.11 14.59 0.02
CA GLU A 92 -4.78 15.65 -0.93
C GLU A 92 -3.90 15.06 -2.04
N ILE A 93 -4.17 15.50 -3.27
CA ILE A 93 -3.24 15.40 -4.38
C ILE A 93 -2.91 16.79 -4.90
N ARG A 94 -1.68 16.98 -5.34
CA ARG A 94 -1.25 18.22 -5.99
C ARG A 94 -0.89 17.95 -7.43
N VAL A 95 -1.45 18.73 -8.32
CA VAL A 95 -1.45 18.43 -9.76
C VAL A 95 -1.28 19.67 -10.61
N ASN A 96 -0.99 19.47 -11.89
CA ASN A 96 -1.05 20.53 -12.88
C ASN A 96 -2.39 20.53 -13.66
N ARG A 97 -2.60 21.57 -14.48
CA ARG A 97 -3.84 21.74 -15.27
C ARG A 97 -4.13 20.55 -16.18
N ARG A 98 -3.09 20.00 -16.82
CA ARG A 98 -3.22 18.85 -17.73
C ARG A 98 -3.73 17.58 -17.05
N PHE A 99 -3.47 17.39 -15.76
CA PHE A 99 -4.05 16.29 -15.02
C PHE A 99 -5.57 16.45 -14.90
N VAL A 100 -6.04 17.66 -14.55
CA VAL A 100 -7.47 17.97 -14.42
C VAL A 100 -8.22 17.76 -15.74
N GLU A 101 -7.63 18.16 -16.85
CA GLU A 101 -8.19 17.95 -18.19
C GLU A 101 -8.33 16.46 -18.56
N LYS A 102 -7.48 15.60 -17.99
CA LYS A 102 -7.45 14.15 -18.28
C LYS A 102 -8.17 13.29 -17.24
N SER A 103 -8.40 13.79 -16.04
CA SER A 103 -8.93 13.01 -14.92
C SER A 103 -10.43 12.73 -15.04
N GLY A 104 -11.13 13.43 -15.95
CA GLY A 104 -12.56 13.26 -16.16
C GLY A 104 -13.43 13.89 -15.07
N ILE A 105 -12.83 14.68 -14.17
CA ILE A 105 -13.58 15.42 -13.16
C ILE A 105 -14.38 16.57 -13.77
N GLN A 106 -15.51 16.89 -13.15
CA GLN A 106 -16.37 17.98 -13.55
C GLN A 106 -16.23 19.14 -12.55
N LEU A 107 -15.71 20.26 -13.03
CA LEU A 107 -15.54 21.47 -12.23
C LEU A 107 -16.89 22.17 -12.02
N SER A 108 -17.08 22.84 -10.87
CA SER A 108 -18.18 23.80 -10.71
C SER A 108 -18.05 24.96 -11.69
N MET A 109 -19.11 25.76 -11.88
CA MET A 109 -19.05 26.90 -12.82
C MET A 109 -17.97 27.92 -12.43
N GLU A 110 -17.83 28.17 -11.13
CA GLU A 110 -16.81 29.06 -10.55
C GLU A 110 -15.41 28.49 -10.76
N ALA A 111 -15.24 27.20 -10.47
CA ALA A 111 -13.99 26.47 -10.68
C ALA A 111 -13.58 26.51 -12.16
N GLN A 112 -14.51 26.27 -13.09
CA GLN A 112 -14.24 26.27 -14.52
C GLN A 112 -13.83 27.66 -15.01
N ALA A 113 -14.56 28.71 -14.60
CA ALA A 113 -14.25 30.09 -14.99
C ALA A 113 -12.85 30.52 -14.50
N PHE A 114 -12.49 30.19 -13.26
CA PHE A 114 -11.15 30.44 -12.75
C PHE A 114 -10.10 29.58 -13.47
N PHE A 115 -10.37 28.27 -13.63
CA PHE A 115 -9.46 27.33 -14.26
C PHE A 115 -9.05 27.74 -15.67
N GLU A 116 -9.94 28.32 -16.47
CA GLU A 116 -9.63 28.81 -17.83
C GLU A 116 -8.71 30.04 -17.82
N GLN A 117 -8.92 30.94 -16.86
CA GLN A 117 -8.25 32.24 -16.75
C GLN A 117 -7.00 32.22 -15.88
N MET A 118 -6.75 31.09 -15.22
CA MET A 118 -5.70 30.91 -14.22
C MET A 118 -4.32 31.25 -14.82
N GLY A 119 -3.62 32.18 -14.16
CA GLY A 119 -2.27 32.60 -14.54
C GLY A 119 -1.18 31.62 -14.11
N ASP A 120 0.07 31.97 -14.39
CA ASP A 120 1.20 31.06 -14.19
C ASP A 120 1.44 30.70 -12.71
N PHE A 121 1.21 31.65 -11.81
CA PHE A 121 1.45 31.52 -10.37
C PHE A 121 0.22 31.15 -9.56
N ASP A 122 -0.95 31.20 -10.17
CA ASP A 122 -2.22 31.00 -9.50
C ASP A 122 -2.40 29.56 -9.01
N ARG A 123 -3.34 29.37 -8.06
CA ARG A 123 -3.72 28.07 -7.52
C ARG A 123 -5.22 27.92 -7.46
N LEU A 124 -5.70 26.73 -7.76
CA LEU A 124 -7.10 26.34 -7.59
C LEU A 124 -7.16 25.13 -6.66
N VAL A 125 -7.82 25.27 -5.52
CA VAL A 125 -8.08 24.15 -4.60
C VAL A 125 -9.50 23.64 -4.85
N LEU A 126 -9.62 22.37 -5.22
CA LEU A 126 -10.89 21.73 -5.49
C LEU A 126 -11.29 20.83 -4.33
N ILE A 127 -12.43 21.16 -3.73
CA ILE A 127 -13.07 20.38 -2.67
C ILE A 127 -14.06 19.41 -3.32
N PRO A 128 -14.01 18.09 -3.00
CA PRO A 128 -14.95 17.13 -3.57
C PRO A 128 -16.39 17.46 -3.13
N LYS A 129 -17.36 17.30 -4.03
CA LYS A 129 -18.76 17.64 -3.75
C LYS A 129 -19.37 16.87 -2.58
N ASN A 130 -18.89 15.68 -2.27
CA ASN A 130 -19.31 14.93 -1.07
C ASN A 130 -19.00 15.68 0.25
N GLN A 131 -18.14 16.71 0.23
CA GLN A 131 -17.80 17.58 1.36
C GLN A 131 -18.51 18.94 1.31
N GLU A 132 -19.56 19.10 0.50
CA GLU A 132 -20.29 20.37 0.35
C GLU A 132 -20.87 20.88 1.67
N SER A 133 -21.30 20.00 2.58
CA SER A 133 -21.76 20.37 3.93
C SER A 133 -20.69 21.08 4.76
N ASN A 134 -19.41 20.76 4.52
CA ASN A 134 -18.26 21.26 5.26
C ASN A 134 -17.50 22.33 4.47
N PHE A 135 -18.02 22.76 3.31
CA PHE A 135 -17.32 23.62 2.38
C PHE A 135 -16.84 24.92 3.02
N SER A 136 -17.67 25.59 3.82
CA SER A 136 -17.30 26.84 4.51
C SER A 136 -16.07 26.68 5.42
N GLU A 137 -15.98 25.57 6.15
CA GLU A 137 -14.85 25.29 7.04
C GLU A 137 -13.61 24.90 6.25
N LEU A 138 -13.76 23.98 5.29
CA LEU A 138 -12.67 23.53 4.43
C LEU A 138 -12.11 24.68 3.59
N HIS A 139 -12.96 25.55 3.05
CA HIS A 139 -12.55 26.75 2.34
C HIS A 139 -11.66 27.63 3.22
N LYS A 140 -12.07 27.92 4.46
CA LYS A 140 -11.22 28.71 5.39
C LYS A 140 -9.90 28.00 5.70
N ALA A 141 -9.94 26.70 5.95
CA ALA A 141 -8.76 25.91 6.30
C ALA A 141 -7.74 25.86 5.15
N TRP A 142 -8.18 25.55 3.94
CA TRP A 142 -7.33 25.46 2.75
C TRP A 142 -6.85 26.83 2.29
N LEU A 143 -7.68 27.88 2.36
CA LEU A 143 -7.23 29.24 2.01
C LEU A 143 -6.11 29.69 2.94
N ARG A 144 -6.28 29.46 4.26
CA ARG A 144 -5.23 29.72 5.24
C ARG A 144 -3.97 28.92 4.91
N TYR A 145 -4.11 27.62 4.66
CA TYR A 145 -2.97 26.74 4.41
C TYR A 145 -2.19 27.17 3.16
N GLU A 146 -2.88 27.48 2.06
CA GLU A 146 -2.23 27.93 0.83
C GLU A 146 -1.59 29.32 0.98
N GLN A 147 -2.11 30.19 1.86
CA GLN A 147 -1.56 31.53 2.08
C GLN A 147 -0.40 31.56 3.08
N LYS A 148 -0.46 30.79 4.16
CA LYS A 148 0.48 30.88 5.29
C LYS A 148 0.92 29.53 5.86
N GLY A 149 0.43 28.42 5.33
CA GLY A 149 0.69 27.07 5.86
C GLY A 149 0.23 26.95 7.31
N PHE A 150 1.05 26.30 8.14
CA PHE A 150 0.83 26.16 9.58
C PHE A 150 1.50 27.26 10.41
N ALA A 151 1.84 28.40 9.80
CA ALA A 151 2.39 29.52 10.54
C ALA A 151 1.36 30.11 11.54
N PRO A 152 1.85 30.81 12.58
CA PRO A 152 1.02 31.60 13.49
C PRO A 152 0.10 32.58 12.75
N ASP A 153 -0.99 33.00 13.39
CA ASP A 153 -2.03 33.78 12.71
C ASP A 153 -1.61 35.19 12.29
N ASP A 154 -0.63 35.75 13.00
CA ASP A 154 0.04 37.03 12.74
C ASP A 154 1.12 36.96 11.67
N ALA A 155 1.47 35.75 11.18
CA ALA A 155 2.44 35.61 10.11
C ALA A 155 1.93 36.23 8.80
N PRO A 156 2.80 36.93 8.03
CA PRO A 156 2.41 37.51 6.76
C PRO A 156 2.04 36.42 5.75
N VAL A 157 1.13 36.76 4.84
CA VAL A 157 0.78 35.90 3.69
C VAL A 157 2.03 35.68 2.84
N LYS A 158 2.37 34.42 2.58
CA LYS A 158 3.46 34.02 1.70
C LYS A 158 2.94 33.93 0.26
N LYS A 159 3.05 35.05 -0.46
CA LYS A 159 2.88 35.04 -1.92
C LYS A 159 4.20 34.74 -2.62
N LYS A 160 4.16 33.86 -3.62
CA LYS A 160 5.31 33.63 -4.51
C LYS A 160 5.39 34.67 -5.61
N ASP A 161 4.24 35.24 -5.99
CA ASP A 161 4.13 36.34 -6.94
C ASP A 161 3.11 37.38 -6.42
N PRO A 162 3.33 38.70 -6.60
CA PRO A 162 2.40 39.72 -6.15
C PRO A 162 0.96 39.55 -6.68
N ASN A 163 0.83 39.04 -7.91
CA ASN A 163 -0.42 38.87 -8.62
C ASN A 163 -1.04 37.48 -8.44
N GLU A 164 -0.43 36.62 -7.62
CA GLU A 164 -0.94 35.29 -7.31
C GLU A 164 -2.34 35.35 -6.70
N LYS A 165 -3.24 34.57 -7.30
CA LYS A 165 -4.61 34.33 -6.86
C LYS A 165 -4.78 32.87 -6.44
N ILE A 166 -5.56 32.69 -5.38
CA ILE A 166 -5.96 31.37 -4.90
C ILE A 166 -7.48 31.34 -4.91
N GLU A 167 -8.04 30.40 -5.67
CA GLU A 167 -9.48 30.13 -5.68
C GLU A 167 -9.76 28.79 -5.02
N ILE A 168 -10.88 28.69 -4.32
CA ILE A 168 -11.33 27.43 -3.71
C ILE A 168 -12.75 27.16 -4.15
N ALA A 169 -12.93 26.07 -4.86
CA ALA A 169 -14.21 25.71 -5.46
C ALA A 169 -14.46 24.21 -5.35
N THR A 170 -15.57 23.74 -5.91
CA THR A 170 -15.95 22.32 -5.82
C THR A 170 -15.78 21.58 -7.13
N TYR A 171 -15.69 20.25 -7.06
CA TYR A 171 -15.70 19.37 -8.21
C TYR A 171 -16.51 18.09 -7.97
N GLN A 172 -16.92 17.45 -9.06
CA GLN A 172 -17.59 16.14 -9.10
C GLN A 172 -16.77 15.13 -9.89
N GLY A 173 -16.97 13.83 -9.66
CA GLY A 173 -16.30 12.77 -10.42
C GLY A 173 -14.94 12.32 -9.86
N GLY A 174 -14.78 12.32 -8.54
CA GLY A 174 -13.52 11.96 -7.86
C GLY A 174 -13.46 10.54 -7.28
N GLU A 175 -14.44 9.68 -7.52
CA GLU A 175 -14.58 8.41 -6.78
C GLU A 175 -13.37 7.49 -6.93
N ASN A 176 -12.73 7.46 -8.10
CA ASN A 176 -11.53 6.67 -8.37
C ASN A 176 -10.56 7.46 -9.27
N LEU A 177 -9.81 8.39 -8.71
CA LEU A 177 -8.82 9.16 -9.47
C LEU A 177 -7.53 8.39 -9.61
N PHE A 178 -7.16 8.05 -10.84
CA PHE A 178 -5.89 7.41 -11.14
C PHE A 178 -4.74 8.40 -10.98
N VAL A 179 -3.77 8.06 -10.12
CA VAL A 179 -2.64 8.95 -9.78
C VAL A 179 -1.33 8.56 -10.45
N TYR A 180 -1.40 7.74 -11.49
CA TYR A 180 -0.25 7.34 -12.31
C TYR A 180 0.99 6.94 -11.47
N PRO A 181 0.86 6.06 -10.45
CA PRO A 181 2.00 5.68 -9.64
C PRO A 181 3.03 4.91 -10.48
N ILE A 182 4.31 5.14 -10.20
CA ILE A 182 5.41 4.38 -10.81
C ILE A 182 6.31 3.89 -9.68
N PHE A 183 6.38 2.58 -9.51
CA PHE A 183 7.25 1.92 -8.54
C PHE A 183 8.70 1.92 -9.05
N THR A 184 9.51 2.85 -8.58
CA THR A 184 10.95 2.91 -8.90
C THR A 184 11.78 2.67 -7.65
N SER A 185 13.08 2.38 -7.81
CA SER A 185 14.00 2.22 -6.68
C SER A 185 14.29 3.54 -5.95
N ALA A 186 14.09 4.69 -6.63
CA ALA A 186 14.29 6.02 -6.06
C ALA A 186 13.03 6.55 -5.34
N ASN A 187 11.84 6.18 -5.83
CA ASN A 187 10.55 6.46 -5.20
C ASN A 187 9.92 5.13 -4.76
N TYR A 188 10.29 4.67 -3.57
CA TYR A 188 9.69 3.46 -3.02
C TYR A 188 8.24 3.76 -2.60
N LEU A 189 7.33 3.76 -3.57
CA LEU A 189 5.90 3.75 -3.29
C LEU A 189 5.59 2.46 -2.53
N VAL A 190 5.28 2.61 -1.23
CA VAL A 190 4.87 1.51 -0.35
C VAL A 190 3.40 1.21 -0.56
N ASN A 191 2.61 2.27 -0.75
CA ASN A 191 1.23 2.15 -1.11
C ASN A 191 1.12 1.57 -2.53
N GLN A 192 0.34 0.51 -2.65
CA GLN A 192 0.14 -0.22 -3.90
C GLN A 192 -1.12 0.24 -4.63
N ASN A 193 -1.91 1.13 -4.00
CA ASN A 193 -3.10 1.70 -4.61
C ASN A 193 -2.69 2.65 -5.73
N ALA A 194 -3.33 2.47 -6.89
CA ALA A 194 -3.18 3.39 -8.01
C ALA A 194 -4.23 4.50 -8.05
N PHE A 195 -5.14 4.51 -7.08
CA PHE A 195 -6.28 5.39 -7.04
C PHE A 195 -6.35 6.13 -5.71
N VAL A 196 -6.84 7.36 -5.79
CA VAL A 196 -7.24 8.17 -4.64
C VAL A 196 -8.74 8.41 -4.74
N HIS A 197 -9.43 8.31 -3.60
CA HIS A 197 -10.88 8.47 -3.52
C HIS A 197 -11.21 9.87 -3.04
N GLU A 198 -11.86 10.63 -3.91
CA GLU A 198 -12.42 11.97 -3.70
C GLU A 198 -11.46 12.92 -2.96
N PRO A 199 -10.19 13.08 -3.36
CA PRO A 199 -9.24 13.92 -2.62
C PRO A 199 -9.57 15.42 -2.70
N ILE A 200 -8.98 16.21 -1.82
CA ILE A 200 -8.72 17.62 -2.11
C ILE A 200 -7.70 17.70 -3.25
N ILE A 201 -7.96 18.49 -4.29
CA ILE A 201 -7.04 18.63 -5.42
C ILE A 201 -6.50 20.05 -5.45
N THR A 202 -5.20 20.21 -5.24
CA THR A 202 -4.51 21.49 -5.41
C THR A 202 -3.93 21.55 -6.82
N VAL A 203 -4.50 22.40 -7.67
CA VAL A 203 -4.11 22.59 -9.07
C VAL A 203 -3.19 23.81 -9.18
N PHE A 204 -2.04 23.63 -9.81
CA PHE A 204 -1.04 24.67 -10.01
C PHE A 204 -1.01 25.24 -11.42
N GLY A 205 -0.65 26.52 -11.52
CA GLY A 205 -0.43 27.23 -12.78
C GLY A 205 0.84 26.81 -13.53
N SER A 206 1.09 27.41 -14.69
CA SER A 206 2.17 26.98 -15.58
C SER A 206 3.59 27.24 -15.03
N ALA A 207 3.76 28.21 -14.09
CA ALA A 207 5.05 28.48 -13.42
C ALA A 207 5.56 27.29 -12.60
N TYR A 208 4.66 26.38 -12.28
CA TYR A 208 4.95 25.16 -11.55
C TYR A 208 5.43 24.06 -12.51
N GLU A 209 4.73 23.90 -13.65
CA GLU A 209 5.11 22.95 -14.72
C GLU A 209 6.50 23.24 -15.29
N ASN A 210 6.82 24.51 -15.53
CA ASN A 210 8.11 24.93 -16.07
C ASN A 210 9.21 25.04 -14.99
N ARG A 211 8.91 24.61 -13.74
CA ARG A 211 9.82 24.65 -12.60
C ARG A 211 10.38 26.04 -12.29
N THR A 212 9.69 27.14 -12.60
CA THR A 212 10.11 28.48 -12.15
C THR A 212 10.18 28.55 -10.61
N ILE A 213 9.40 27.72 -9.93
CA ILE A 213 9.41 27.57 -8.46
C ILE A 213 10.13 26.28 -8.03
N ARG A 214 11.12 26.43 -7.14
CA ARG A 214 12.05 25.37 -6.67
C ARG A 214 11.47 24.29 -5.73
N GLN A 215 10.15 24.22 -5.57
CA GLN A 215 9.49 23.42 -4.51
C GLN A 215 9.01 22.03 -4.97
N PHE A 216 9.18 21.71 -6.24
CA PHE A 216 8.62 20.52 -6.85
C PHE A 216 9.71 19.48 -7.06
N SER A 217 9.38 18.18 -7.02
CA SER A 217 10.31 17.08 -7.25
C SER A 217 10.18 16.53 -8.67
N LEU A 218 11.28 16.10 -9.29
CA LEU A 218 11.25 15.50 -10.63
C LEU A 218 10.59 14.11 -10.63
N ALA A 219 10.64 13.48 -9.48
CA ALA A 219 9.95 12.24 -9.16
C ALA A 219 8.46 12.24 -9.51
N HIS A 220 7.81 13.41 -9.52
CA HIS A 220 6.36 13.57 -9.65
C HIS A 220 5.92 13.93 -11.09
N TYR A 221 6.87 14.05 -12.01
CA TYR A 221 6.59 14.34 -13.41
C TYR A 221 6.49 13.05 -14.24
N ILE A 222 5.43 12.97 -15.04
CA ILE A 222 5.24 11.91 -16.04
C ILE A 222 4.98 12.51 -17.42
N PHE A 223 5.44 11.83 -18.46
CA PHE A 223 5.39 12.30 -19.85
C PHE A 223 5.16 11.15 -20.82
N ASP A 224 4.68 11.45 -22.03
CA ASP A 224 4.23 10.46 -23.01
C ASP A 224 5.20 10.21 -24.19
N LYS A 225 6.28 10.99 -24.29
CA LYS A 225 7.23 10.95 -25.42
C LYS A 225 8.68 10.83 -24.94
N PRO A 226 9.14 9.63 -24.53
CA PRO A 226 10.49 9.45 -23.97
C PRO A 226 11.62 9.87 -24.91
N GLU A 227 11.48 9.68 -26.23
CA GLU A 227 12.52 10.08 -27.18
C GLU A 227 12.72 11.60 -27.21
N VAL A 228 11.63 12.37 -27.17
CA VAL A 228 11.68 13.83 -27.07
C VAL A 228 12.38 14.25 -25.78
N VAL A 229 12.04 13.60 -24.65
CA VAL A 229 12.67 13.92 -23.36
C VAL A 229 14.17 13.62 -23.41
N LYS A 230 14.58 12.51 -24.03
CA LYS A 230 16.00 12.14 -24.20
C LYS A 230 16.78 13.18 -25.01
N GLU A 231 16.20 13.67 -26.11
CA GLU A 231 16.78 14.76 -26.91
C GLU A 231 16.93 16.04 -26.09
N LEU A 232 15.89 16.41 -25.32
CA LEU A 232 15.93 17.60 -24.47
C LEU A 232 16.98 17.48 -23.35
N ILE A 233 17.12 16.31 -22.73
CA ILE A 233 18.16 16.06 -21.71
C ILE A 233 19.55 16.30 -22.32
N SER A 234 19.79 15.81 -23.54
CA SER A 234 21.05 16.03 -24.25
C SER A 234 21.25 17.51 -24.61
N LYS A 235 20.22 18.17 -25.11
CA LYS A 235 20.24 19.60 -25.50
C LYS A 235 20.63 20.50 -24.32
N TYR A 236 20.04 20.25 -23.16
CA TYR A 236 20.27 21.03 -21.93
C TYR A 236 21.37 20.45 -21.02
N LYS A 237 22.11 19.43 -21.48
CA LYS A 237 23.22 18.80 -20.76
C LYS A 237 22.84 18.27 -19.36
N LEU A 238 21.62 17.74 -19.22
CA LEU A 238 21.07 17.25 -17.95
C LEU A 238 21.33 15.75 -17.69
N THR A 239 22.19 15.09 -18.49
CA THR A 239 22.47 13.65 -18.40
C THR A 239 23.04 13.20 -17.06
N ALA A 240 23.67 14.11 -16.31
CA ALA A 240 24.15 13.82 -14.96
C ALA A 240 23.01 13.87 -13.91
N SER A 241 21.96 14.67 -14.15
CA SER A 241 20.87 14.90 -13.18
C SER A 241 19.66 13.99 -13.38
N ILE A 242 19.42 13.54 -14.61
CA ILE A 242 18.29 12.67 -14.98
C ILE A 242 18.86 11.34 -15.43
N GLY A 243 18.57 10.28 -14.67
CA GLY A 243 19.15 8.95 -14.88
C GLY A 243 18.45 8.17 -15.98
N SER A 244 17.41 7.43 -15.60
CA SER A 244 16.64 6.56 -16.50
C SER A 244 15.17 6.92 -16.52
N PHE A 245 14.48 6.49 -17.58
CA PHE A 245 13.02 6.54 -17.64
C PHE A 245 12.45 5.21 -17.19
N SER A 246 11.39 5.28 -16.39
CA SER A 246 10.63 4.10 -15.98
C SER A 246 9.25 4.16 -16.61
N ASN A 247 8.90 3.14 -17.40
CA ASN A 247 7.55 2.97 -17.91
C ASN A 247 6.62 2.53 -16.78
N GLY A 248 5.46 3.18 -16.65
CA GLY A 248 4.52 2.87 -15.57
C GLY A 248 3.93 1.47 -15.65
N MET A 249 3.56 1.00 -16.85
CA MET A 249 3.04 -0.35 -17.06
C MET A 249 4.07 -1.42 -16.69
N TYR A 250 5.31 -1.29 -17.19
CA TYR A 250 6.40 -2.21 -16.86
C TYR A 250 6.71 -2.22 -15.35
N SER A 251 6.61 -1.06 -14.70
CA SER A 251 6.77 -0.94 -13.25
C SER A 251 5.72 -1.76 -12.48
N PHE A 252 4.46 -1.73 -12.92
CA PHE A 252 3.38 -2.56 -12.35
C PHE A 252 3.61 -4.05 -12.60
N GLU A 253 3.99 -4.44 -13.82
CA GLU A 253 4.26 -5.84 -14.16
C GLU A 253 5.38 -6.42 -13.29
N ASN A 254 6.48 -5.68 -13.12
CA ASN A 254 7.57 -6.09 -12.23
C ASN A 254 7.12 -6.20 -10.76
N ARG A 255 6.30 -5.26 -10.29
CA ARG A 255 5.79 -5.29 -8.91
C ARG A 255 4.84 -6.47 -8.68
N ILE A 256 3.98 -6.76 -9.65
CA ILE A 256 3.10 -7.94 -9.66
C ILE A 256 3.94 -9.22 -9.61
N GLN A 257 4.91 -9.38 -10.51
CA GLN A 257 5.79 -10.55 -10.53
C GLN A 257 6.54 -10.76 -9.21
N LYS A 258 7.00 -9.67 -8.59
CA LYS A 258 7.61 -9.72 -7.26
C LYS A 258 6.64 -10.21 -6.19
N VAL A 259 5.44 -9.63 -6.11
CA VAL A 259 4.40 -10.03 -5.14
C VAL A 259 3.95 -11.48 -5.36
N GLU A 260 3.84 -11.92 -6.62
CA GLU A 260 3.55 -13.32 -6.95
C GLU A 260 4.66 -14.27 -6.49
N THR A 261 5.92 -13.90 -6.72
CA THR A 261 7.07 -14.68 -6.27
C THR A 261 7.10 -14.79 -4.74
N ASP A 262 6.93 -13.67 -4.03
CA ASP A 262 6.85 -13.64 -2.58
C ASP A 262 5.70 -14.51 -2.06
N ARG A 263 4.55 -14.49 -2.77
CA ARG A 263 3.40 -15.34 -2.45
C ARG A 263 3.72 -16.82 -2.61
N PHE A 264 4.39 -17.21 -3.69
CA PHE A 264 4.80 -18.61 -3.90
C PHE A 264 5.79 -19.07 -2.82
N ILE A 265 6.79 -18.25 -2.49
CA ILE A 265 7.75 -18.56 -1.42
C ILE A 265 7.03 -18.77 -0.09
N LEU A 266 6.12 -17.86 0.29
CA LEU A 266 5.35 -18.01 1.53
C LEU A 266 4.42 -19.23 1.51
N PHE A 267 3.83 -19.55 0.35
CA PHE A 267 3.00 -20.73 0.19
C PHE A 267 3.81 -22.03 0.37
N PHE A 268 5.00 -22.13 -0.23
CA PHE A 268 5.89 -23.29 -0.01
C PHE A 268 6.37 -23.36 1.44
N ALA A 269 6.76 -22.23 2.04
CA ALA A 269 7.13 -22.18 3.45
C ALA A 269 5.98 -22.62 4.37
N MET A 270 4.74 -22.28 4.02
CA MET A 270 3.54 -22.72 4.72
C MET A 270 3.36 -24.24 4.65
N ILE A 271 3.49 -24.85 3.46
CA ILE A 271 3.40 -26.30 3.28
C ILE A 271 4.48 -27.01 4.11
N ILE A 272 5.73 -26.58 4.00
CA ILE A 272 6.86 -27.17 4.75
C ILE A 272 6.61 -27.07 6.25
N SER A 273 6.15 -25.91 6.73
CA SER A 273 5.82 -25.70 8.15
C SER A 273 4.68 -26.61 8.61
N PHE A 274 3.66 -26.79 7.78
CA PHE A 274 2.50 -27.62 8.08
C PHE A 274 2.88 -29.11 8.14
N VAL A 275 3.62 -29.61 7.14
CA VAL A 275 4.12 -30.99 7.12
C VAL A 275 5.05 -31.25 8.30
N SER A 276 5.96 -30.33 8.59
CA SER A 276 6.86 -30.45 9.75
C SER A 276 6.09 -30.48 11.07
N SER A 277 5.02 -29.69 11.20
CA SER A 277 4.17 -29.68 12.39
C SER A 277 3.39 -31.00 12.55
N ILE A 278 2.86 -31.56 11.45
CA ILE A 278 2.22 -32.88 11.48
C ILE A 278 3.23 -33.96 11.90
N LEU A 279 4.43 -33.97 11.30
CA LEU A 279 5.47 -34.93 11.62
C LEU A 279 5.86 -34.86 13.10
N LEU A 280 6.09 -33.64 13.61
CA LEU A 280 6.42 -33.43 15.01
C LEU A 280 5.29 -33.93 15.93
N MET A 281 4.03 -33.65 15.60
CA MET A 281 2.88 -34.14 16.37
C MET A 281 2.82 -35.67 16.37
N VAL A 282 2.98 -36.31 15.20
CA VAL A 282 3.01 -37.77 15.08
C VAL A 282 4.12 -38.37 15.94
N LEU A 283 5.32 -37.78 15.93
CA LEU A 283 6.45 -38.21 16.76
C LEU A 283 6.16 -38.06 18.25
N LEU A 284 5.66 -36.90 18.69
CA LEU A 284 5.31 -36.65 20.09
C LEU A 284 4.24 -37.61 20.59
N ASN A 285 3.22 -37.87 19.78
CA ASN A 285 2.16 -38.81 20.11
C ASN A 285 2.69 -40.24 20.25
N THR A 286 3.55 -40.65 19.32
CA THR A 286 4.18 -41.97 19.35
C THR A 286 5.03 -42.12 20.60
N LEU A 287 5.83 -41.09 20.94
CA LEU A 287 6.64 -41.07 22.15
C LEU A 287 5.78 -41.19 23.41
N TYR A 288 4.71 -40.39 23.49
CA TYR A 288 3.76 -40.40 24.61
C TYR A 288 3.13 -41.78 24.81
N LEU A 289 2.59 -42.38 23.73
CA LEU A 289 1.98 -43.71 23.78
C LEU A 289 3.00 -44.79 24.14
N TYR A 290 4.22 -44.71 23.61
CA TYR A 290 5.29 -45.65 23.90
C TYR A 290 5.74 -45.59 25.37
N GLN A 291 5.97 -44.39 25.90
CA GLN A 291 6.41 -44.19 27.29
C GLN A 291 5.36 -44.69 28.30
N GLY A 292 4.08 -44.40 28.04
CA GLY A 292 3.00 -44.78 28.95
C GLY A 292 2.38 -46.16 28.69
N ARG A 293 2.86 -46.93 27.68
CA ARG A 293 2.21 -48.17 27.20
C ARG A 293 1.82 -49.16 28.30
N LYS A 294 2.69 -49.38 29.30
CA LYS A 294 2.43 -50.35 30.39
C LYS A 294 1.36 -49.82 31.34
N THR A 295 1.47 -48.56 31.73
CA THR A 295 0.51 -47.87 32.60
C THR A 295 -0.87 -47.84 31.97
N TYR A 296 -0.96 -47.40 30.70
CA TYR A 296 -2.23 -47.32 29.98
C TYR A 296 -2.87 -48.70 29.77
N PHE A 297 -2.06 -49.75 29.59
CA PHE A 297 -2.55 -51.11 29.49
C PHE A 297 -3.18 -51.59 30.81
N ILE A 298 -2.52 -51.36 31.95
CA ILE A 298 -3.04 -51.70 33.28
C ILE A 298 -4.33 -50.93 33.58
N GLU A 299 -4.35 -49.63 33.31
CA GLU A 299 -5.53 -48.78 33.53
C GLU A 299 -6.72 -49.21 32.67
N ARG A 300 -6.46 -49.68 31.45
CA ARG A 300 -7.48 -50.24 30.57
C ARG A 300 -8.02 -51.57 31.09
N LEU A 301 -7.18 -52.44 31.67
CA LEU A 301 -7.63 -53.67 32.33
C LEU A 301 -8.45 -53.37 33.58
N ALA A 302 -8.15 -52.27 34.28
CA ALA A 302 -8.95 -51.77 35.40
C ALA A 302 -10.31 -51.16 34.98
N GLY A 303 -10.65 -51.21 33.68
CA GLY A 303 -11.95 -50.76 33.16
C GLY A 303 -12.05 -49.26 32.89
N LYS A 304 -10.95 -48.49 33.01
CA LYS A 304 -10.98 -47.05 32.70
C LYS A 304 -11.26 -46.80 31.22
N SER A 305 -12.05 -45.77 30.94
CA SER A 305 -12.32 -45.28 29.60
C SER A 305 -11.07 -44.61 28.99
N LEU A 306 -11.04 -44.50 27.67
CA LEU A 306 -9.91 -43.87 26.96
C LEU A 306 -9.75 -42.40 27.29
N PHE A 307 -10.87 -41.73 27.53
CA PHE A 307 -10.86 -40.33 27.89
C PHE A 307 -10.19 -40.14 29.25
N GLU A 308 -10.52 -40.96 30.24
CA GLU A 308 -9.91 -40.90 31.57
C GLU A 308 -8.39 -41.14 31.54
N ILE A 309 -7.94 -42.12 30.74
CA ILE A 309 -6.51 -42.46 30.59
C ILE A 309 -5.72 -41.30 29.96
N HIS A 310 -6.28 -40.62 28.96
CA HIS A 310 -5.57 -39.61 28.18
C HIS A 310 -6.00 -38.16 28.46
N HIS A 311 -6.84 -37.92 29.48
CA HIS A 311 -7.43 -36.59 29.73
C HIS A 311 -6.37 -35.50 29.93
N VAL A 312 -5.28 -35.79 30.67
CA VAL A 312 -4.21 -34.81 30.91
C VAL A 312 -3.55 -34.39 29.60
N TYR A 313 -3.29 -35.35 28.72
CA TYR A 313 -2.69 -35.09 27.42
C TYR A 313 -3.62 -34.22 26.54
N PHE A 314 -4.90 -34.57 26.48
CA PHE A 314 -5.89 -33.76 25.76
C PHE A 314 -6.07 -32.36 26.35
N SER A 315 -6.01 -32.21 27.67
CA SER A 315 -6.08 -30.91 28.34
C SER A 315 -4.89 -30.03 28.00
N ILE A 316 -3.67 -30.58 28.00
CA ILE A 316 -2.45 -29.84 27.62
C ILE A 316 -2.52 -29.42 26.15
N LEU A 317 -2.90 -30.35 25.26
CA LEU A 317 -3.07 -30.09 23.84
C LEU A 317 -4.10 -28.96 23.63
N SER A 318 -5.29 -29.10 24.21
CA SER A 318 -6.37 -28.12 24.08
C SER A 318 -5.97 -26.76 24.64
N SER A 319 -5.38 -26.72 25.83
CA SER A 319 -4.92 -25.48 26.46
C SER A 319 -3.90 -24.74 25.61
N SER A 320 -2.96 -25.46 24.99
CA SER A 320 -1.94 -24.88 24.11
C SER A 320 -2.55 -24.20 22.88
N TYR A 321 -3.50 -24.85 22.19
CA TYR A 321 -4.17 -24.28 21.02
C TYR A 321 -5.16 -23.17 21.36
N ILE A 322 -5.83 -23.25 22.52
CA ILE A 322 -6.66 -22.16 23.05
C ILE A 322 -5.78 -20.94 23.34
N PHE A 323 -4.62 -21.12 23.96
CA PHE A 323 -3.67 -20.05 24.21
C PHE A 323 -3.19 -19.40 22.89
N CYS A 324 -2.83 -20.20 21.88
CA CYS A 324 -2.49 -19.68 20.55
C CYS A 324 -3.64 -18.89 19.90
N THR A 325 -4.88 -19.34 20.08
CA THR A 325 -6.08 -18.64 19.58
C THR A 325 -6.24 -17.29 20.28
N LEU A 326 -6.16 -17.27 21.62
CA LEU A 326 -6.26 -16.06 22.42
C LEU A 326 -5.16 -15.05 22.04
N LEU A 327 -3.93 -15.52 21.89
CA LEU A 327 -2.81 -14.68 21.43
C LEU A 327 -3.09 -14.08 20.05
N SER A 328 -3.71 -14.83 19.14
CA SER A 328 -4.07 -14.34 17.80
C SER A 328 -5.13 -13.25 17.84
N VAL A 329 -6.08 -13.35 18.78
CA VAL A 329 -7.09 -12.30 19.04
C VAL A 329 -6.42 -11.06 19.61
N ILE A 330 -5.53 -11.20 20.60
CA ILE A 330 -4.80 -10.08 21.22
C ILE A 330 -3.96 -9.33 20.17
N LEU A 331 -3.36 -10.06 19.22
CA LEU A 331 -2.57 -9.49 18.13
C LEU A 331 -3.42 -8.86 17.00
N GLY A 332 -4.75 -8.94 17.08
CA GLY A 332 -5.65 -8.27 16.14
C GLY A 332 -5.67 -8.88 14.73
N PHE A 333 -5.39 -10.18 14.59
CA PHE A 333 -5.45 -10.84 13.28
C PHE A 333 -6.90 -11.01 12.78
N ASN A 334 -7.06 -11.18 11.46
CA ASN A 334 -8.36 -11.48 10.84
C ASN A 334 -8.95 -12.81 11.38
N LEU A 335 -10.29 -12.88 11.50
CA LEU A 335 -11.07 -14.08 11.83
C LEU A 335 -10.57 -15.36 11.14
N PHE A 336 -10.23 -15.29 9.84
CA PHE A 336 -9.70 -16.44 9.12
C PHE A 336 -8.42 -16.98 9.78
N VAL A 337 -7.48 -16.10 10.14
CA VAL A 337 -6.22 -16.48 10.79
C VAL A 337 -6.47 -16.97 12.23
N ILE A 338 -7.39 -16.32 12.96
CA ILE A 338 -7.80 -16.72 14.32
C ILE A 338 -8.39 -18.14 14.33
N SER A 339 -9.03 -18.58 13.25
CA SER A 339 -9.62 -19.93 13.16
C SER A 339 -8.58 -21.05 12.99
N ILE A 340 -7.37 -20.75 12.53
CA ILE A 340 -6.35 -21.75 12.17
C ILE A 340 -5.90 -22.62 13.36
N PRO A 341 -5.60 -22.07 14.55
CA PRO A 341 -5.24 -22.90 15.71
C PRO A 341 -6.35 -23.86 16.12
N LEU A 342 -7.63 -23.43 16.04
CA LEU A 342 -8.78 -24.28 16.36
C LEU A 342 -8.92 -25.43 15.35
N LEU A 343 -8.76 -25.15 14.05
CA LEU A 343 -8.73 -26.18 13.02
C LEU A 343 -7.55 -27.15 13.21
N SER A 344 -6.40 -26.63 13.62
CA SER A 344 -5.21 -27.45 13.91
C SER A 344 -5.45 -28.37 15.12
N LEU A 345 -6.13 -27.90 16.16
CA LEU A 345 -6.52 -28.71 17.32
C LEU A 345 -7.40 -29.90 16.91
N LEU A 346 -8.42 -29.67 16.08
CA LEU A 346 -9.29 -30.73 15.56
C LEU A 346 -8.49 -31.76 14.75
N LEU A 347 -7.62 -31.29 13.85
CA LEU A 347 -6.79 -32.15 13.03
C LEU A 347 -5.83 -33.00 13.87
N PHE A 348 -5.14 -32.41 14.85
CA PHE A 348 -4.20 -33.13 15.70
C PHE A 348 -4.86 -34.09 16.68
N THR A 349 -6.04 -33.74 17.19
CA THR A 349 -6.86 -34.67 17.96
C THR A 349 -7.28 -35.87 17.10
N GLY A 350 -7.67 -35.63 15.84
CA GLY A 350 -7.95 -36.69 14.88
C GLY A 350 -6.75 -37.61 14.64
N ILE A 351 -5.56 -37.04 14.42
CA ILE A 351 -4.31 -37.81 14.24
C ILE A 351 -3.99 -38.66 15.46
N PHE A 352 -4.10 -38.09 16.67
CA PHE A 352 -3.87 -38.83 17.91
C PHE A 352 -4.84 -40.01 18.07
N LEU A 353 -6.13 -39.80 17.79
CA LEU A 353 -7.14 -40.86 17.84
C LEU A 353 -6.84 -41.98 16.84
N LEU A 354 -6.32 -41.66 15.66
CA LEU A 354 -5.89 -42.65 14.67
C LEU A 354 -4.70 -43.48 15.17
N GLN A 355 -3.68 -42.84 15.72
CA GLN A 355 -2.51 -43.55 16.30
C GLN A 355 -2.93 -44.45 17.47
N LEU A 356 -3.82 -43.96 18.33
CA LEU A 356 -4.36 -44.74 19.45
C LEU A 356 -5.13 -45.98 18.98
N ARG A 357 -5.86 -45.90 17.84
CA ARG A 357 -6.50 -47.08 17.24
C ARG A 357 -5.48 -48.09 16.70
N GLN A 358 -4.36 -47.62 16.14
CA GLN A 358 -3.30 -48.48 15.62
C GLN A 358 -2.58 -49.23 16.76
N ASP A 359 -2.21 -48.52 17.83
CA ASP A 359 -1.53 -49.11 18.99
C ASP A 359 -2.38 -50.17 19.69
N LYS A 360 -3.70 -49.96 19.77
CA LYS A 360 -4.62 -50.99 20.29
C LYS A 360 -4.59 -52.26 19.47
N LYS A 361 -4.56 -52.16 18.14
CA LYS A 361 -4.50 -53.33 17.25
C LYS A 361 -3.19 -54.09 17.44
N ALA A 362 -2.07 -53.36 17.55
CA ALA A 362 -0.75 -53.96 17.79
C ALA A 362 -0.71 -54.72 19.13
N ASN A 363 -1.18 -54.10 20.22
CA ASN A 363 -1.19 -54.74 21.54
C ASN A 363 -2.10 -55.99 21.61
N ILE A 364 -3.21 -56.01 20.87
CA ILE A 364 -4.09 -57.18 20.78
C ILE A 364 -3.43 -58.33 20.01
N LEU A 365 -2.63 -58.03 18.98
CA LEU A 365 -1.86 -59.05 18.26
C LEU A 365 -0.80 -59.71 19.16
N TYR A 366 -0.06 -58.92 19.95
CA TYR A 366 0.94 -59.45 20.88
C TYR A 366 0.34 -60.37 21.96
N LEU A 367 -0.88 -60.08 22.43
CA LEU A 367 -1.58 -60.91 23.43
C LEU A 367 -2.15 -62.22 22.85
N LYS A 368 -2.34 -62.30 21.53
CA LYS A 368 -2.85 -63.50 20.85
C LYS A 368 -1.75 -64.49 20.45
N GLY A 369 -0.48 -64.21 20.77
CA GLY A 369 0.65 -65.04 20.35
C GLY A 369 0.91 -64.89 18.86
N GLY A 370 1.58 -63.81 18.49
CA GLY A 370 2.32 -63.73 17.23
C GLY A 370 3.72 -64.30 17.42
#